data_AF-A0A660NKV9-F1
#
_entry.id   AF-A0A660NKV9-F1
#
_cell.length_a   1.000
_cell.length_b   1.000
_cell.length_c   1.000
_cell.angle_alpha   90.00
_cell.angle_beta   90.00
_cell.angle_gamma   90.00
#
_symmetry.space_group_name_H-M   'P 1'
#
loop_
_entity.id
_entity.type
_entity.pdbx_description
1 polymer ?
#
loop_
_entity_poly.entity_id
_entity_poly.type
_entity_poly.pdbx_seq_one_letter_code
_entity_poly.pdbx_strand_id
1 'polypeptide(L)'
;PVSRWQRDLTDSTVLRNVGVALGYALLAFDSAQRGLGKLQVAEAALARDLDANWEVLAEPIQTVMRRYGVEKPYEKLKELTRGRAIGQAELVAFIDTLQIPAAAREQLKAMTPASYIGRAEALAKRV
;
A
#
# COMPACT_ATOMS: atom_id res chain seq x y z
N PRO A 1 -32.64 -9.21 -18.16
CA PRO A 1 -33.06 -9.88 -19.40
C PRO A 1 -34.44 -10.54 -19.23
N VAL A 2 -35.51 -9.76 -19.40
CA VAL A 2 -36.90 -10.21 -19.21
C VAL A 2 -37.70 -9.80 -20.45
N SER A 3 -38.48 -10.75 -20.99
CA SER A 3 -39.43 -10.54 -22.09
C SER A 3 -40.62 -11.47 -21.86
N ARG A 4 -41.85 -11.02 -22.15
CA ARG A 4 -43.07 -11.84 -21.89
C ARG A 4 -43.23 -12.97 -22.92
N TRP A 5 -43.58 -14.16 -22.43
CA TRP A 5 -43.82 -15.38 -23.23
C TRP A 5 -42.72 -15.64 -24.28
N GLN A 6 -43.04 -15.74 -25.58
CA GLN A 6 -42.05 -16.05 -26.63
C GLN A 6 -41.17 -14.83 -27.01
N ARG A 7 -41.74 -13.62 -27.05
CA ARG A 7 -41.08 -12.31 -26.82
C ARG A 7 -42.12 -11.18 -26.83
N ASP A 8 -41.84 -10.11 -26.11
CA ASP A 8 -42.35 -8.77 -26.42
C ASP A 8 -41.29 -7.92 -27.14
N LEU A 9 -41.65 -6.73 -27.62
CA LEU A 9 -40.79 -5.84 -28.43
C LEU A 9 -40.12 -4.72 -27.62
N THR A 10 -40.22 -4.72 -26.29
CA THR A 10 -39.69 -3.62 -25.46
C THR A 10 -38.17 -3.53 -25.52
N ASP A 11 -37.50 -4.65 -25.73
CA ASP A 11 -36.04 -4.75 -25.92
C ASP A 11 -35.57 -4.07 -27.22
N SER A 12 -36.39 -4.03 -28.27
CA SER A 12 -36.01 -3.48 -29.59
C SER A 12 -35.60 -2.00 -29.52
N THR A 13 -36.26 -1.17 -28.70
CA THR A 13 -35.85 0.24 -28.52
C THR A 13 -34.67 0.37 -27.55
N VAL A 14 -34.57 -0.50 -26.55
CA VAL A 14 -33.45 -0.52 -25.60
C VAL A 14 -32.15 -0.94 -26.29
N LEU A 15 -32.18 -1.92 -27.19
CA LEU A 15 -31.02 -2.41 -27.92
C LEU A 15 -30.41 -1.34 -28.85
N ARG A 16 -31.21 -0.35 -29.30
CA ARG A 16 -30.70 0.80 -30.05
C ARG A 16 -29.82 1.74 -29.20
N ASN A 17 -29.83 1.59 -27.88
CA ASN A 17 -29.07 2.40 -26.93
C ASN A 17 -27.79 1.73 -26.42
N VAL A 18 -27.45 0.52 -26.87
CA VAL A 18 -26.18 -0.14 -26.46
C VAL A 18 -24.97 0.75 -26.79
N GLY A 19 -25.00 1.41 -27.94
CA GLY A 19 -23.95 2.34 -28.37
C GLY A 19 -23.78 3.55 -27.45
N VAL A 20 -24.83 3.97 -26.72
CA VAL A 20 -24.74 5.11 -25.79
C VAL A 20 -23.83 4.78 -24.62
N ALA A 21 -24.00 3.60 -24.02
CA ALA A 21 -23.14 3.14 -22.93
C ALA A 21 -21.68 2.98 -23.38
N LEU A 22 -21.47 2.41 -24.58
CA LEU A 22 -20.13 2.29 -25.16
C LEU A 22 -19.51 3.65 -25.50
N GLY A 23 -20.31 4.60 -25.99
CA GLY A 23 -19.86 5.96 -26.29
C GLY A 23 -19.36 6.70 -25.04
N TYR A 24 -20.10 6.60 -23.93
CA TYR A 24 -19.65 7.17 -22.65
C TYR A 24 -18.38 6.50 -22.14
N ALA A 25 -18.27 5.17 -22.23
CA ALA A 25 -17.07 4.45 -21.84
C ALA A 25 -15.85 4.86 -22.67
N LEU A 26 -16.00 4.95 -23.99
CA LEU A 26 -14.92 5.37 -24.89
C LEU A 26 -14.45 6.80 -24.59
N LEU A 27 -15.38 7.72 -24.39
CA LEU A 27 -15.05 9.10 -24.01
C LEU A 27 -14.31 9.16 -22.66
N ALA A 28 -14.73 8.34 -21.70
CA ALA A 28 -14.05 8.23 -20.41
C ALA A 28 -12.63 7.68 -20.55
N PHE A 29 -12.43 6.64 -21.37
CA PHE A 29 -11.10 6.06 -21.62
C PHE A 29 -10.16 7.06 -22.31
N ASP A 30 -10.63 7.77 -23.32
CA ASP A 30 -9.85 8.80 -24.00
C ASP A 30 -9.45 9.94 -23.02
N SER A 31 -10.39 10.39 -22.21
CA SER A 31 -10.14 11.43 -21.20
C SER A 31 -9.16 10.96 -20.13
N ALA A 32 -9.30 9.71 -19.66
CA ALA A 32 -8.39 9.10 -18.70
C ALA A 32 -6.98 8.96 -19.28
N GLN A 33 -6.84 8.51 -20.52
CA GLN A 33 -5.54 8.39 -21.19
C GLN A 33 -4.85 9.76 -21.33
N ARG A 34 -5.59 10.79 -21.73
CA ARG A 34 -5.08 12.18 -21.78
C ARG A 34 -4.69 12.71 -20.40
N GLY A 35 -5.40 12.33 -19.35
CA GLY A 35 -5.08 12.66 -17.97
C GLY A 35 -3.80 11.97 -17.49
N LEU A 36 -3.68 10.66 -17.70
CA LEU A 36 -2.52 9.84 -17.34
C LEU A 36 -1.24 10.35 -18.00
N GLY A 37 -1.31 10.78 -19.27
CA GLY A 37 -0.16 11.36 -19.98
C GLY A 37 0.35 12.69 -19.42
N LYS A 38 -0.37 13.32 -18.48
CA LYS A 38 0.04 14.57 -17.83
C LYS A 38 0.63 14.36 -16.43
N LEU A 39 0.57 13.15 -15.89
CA LEU A 39 1.03 12.88 -14.54
C LEU A 39 2.55 12.93 -14.45
N GLN A 40 3.05 13.57 -13.39
CA GLN A 40 4.46 13.54 -12.99
C GLN A 40 4.52 13.18 -11.51
N VAL A 41 5.51 12.38 -11.14
CA VAL A 41 5.68 11.93 -9.75
C VAL A 41 6.30 13.05 -8.93
N ALA A 42 5.66 13.39 -7.81
CA ALA A 42 6.19 14.35 -6.84
C ALA A 42 7.07 13.64 -5.80
N GLU A 43 8.27 13.20 -6.22
CA GLU A 43 9.17 12.37 -5.39
C GLU A 43 9.48 13.00 -4.02
N ALA A 44 9.74 14.31 -3.98
CA ALA A 44 10.05 15.02 -2.73
C ALA A 44 8.86 15.04 -1.74
N ALA A 45 7.63 15.01 -2.22
CA ALA A 45 6.45 14.92 -1.35
C ALA A 45 6.34 13.50 -0.76
N LEU A 46 6.48 12.48 -1.61
CA LEU A 46 6.45 11.07 -1.18
C LEU A 46 7.57 10.77 -0.16
N ALA A 47 8.80 11.22 -0.42
CA ALA A 47 9.92 11.00 0.47
C ALA A 47 9.70 11.66 1.85
N ARG A 48 9.14 12.88 1.88
CA ARG A 48 8.80 13.58 3.13
C ARG A 48 7.72 12.86 3.91
N ASP A 49 6.68 12.39 3.22
CA ASP A 49 5.60 11.65 3.88
C ASP A 49 6.13 10.34 4.46
N LEU A 50 7.01 9.62 3.74
CA LEU A 50 7.62 8.40 4.26
C LEU A 50 8.54 8.68 5.46
N ASP A 51 9.37 9.72 5.41
CA ASP A 51 10.27 10.09 6.51
C ASP A 51 9.52 10.62 7.75
N ALA A 52 8.28 11.09 7.59
CA ALA A 52 7.45 11.52 8.71
C ALA A 52 6.74 10.34 9.44
N ASN A 53 6.74 9.13 8.88
CA ASN A 53 5.92 8.01 9.35
C ASN A 53 6.78 6.76 9.65
N TRP A 54 7.70 6.84 10.61
CA TRP A 54 8.56 5.72 10.98
C TRP A 54 7.84 4.59 11.73
N GLU A 55 6.64 4.86 12.27
CA GLU A 55 5.80 3.86 12.94
C GLU A 55 5.42 2.67 12.05
N VAL A 56 5.48 2.81 10.72
CA VAL A 56 5.22 1.71 9.78
C VAL A 56 6.23 0.57 9.93
N LEU A 57 7.43 0.86 10.46
CA LEU A 57 8.45 -0.15 10.75
C LEU A 57 8.15 -0.97 12.03
N ALA A 58 7.08 -0.65 12.75
CA ALA A 58 6.64 -1.44 13.90
C ALA A 58 6.34 -2.91 13.52
N GLU A 59 5.71 -3.13 12.37
CA GLU A 59 5.31 -4.45 11.89
C GLU A 59 6.51 -5.37 11.54
N PRO A 60 7.52 -4.95 10.75
CA PRO A 60 8.68 -5.81 10.50
C PRO A 60 9.48 -6.10 11.76
N ILE A 61 9.61 -5.14 12.68
CA ILE A 61 10.28 -5.36 13.97
C ILE A 61 9.52 -6.40 14.79
N GLN A 62 8.20 -6.26 14.90
CA GLN A 62 7.36 -7.24 15.59
C GLN A 62 7.52 -8.64 15.00
N THR A 63 7.56 -8.74 13.67
CA THR A 63 7.72 -10.00 12.95
C THR A 63 9.07 -10.65 13.24
N VAL A 64 10.15 -9.88 13.25
CA VAL A 64 11.49 -10.37 13.60
C VAL A 64 11.56 -10.77 15.07
N MET A 65 10.94 -10.02 15.97
CA MET A 65 10.83 -10.39 17.38
C MET A 65 10.12 -11.74 17.57
N ARG A 66 9.01 -11.97 16.84
CA ARG A 66 8.30 -13.26 16.83
C ARG A 66 9.20 -14.40 16.33
N ARG A 67 9.96 -14.16 15.25
CA ARG A 67 10.89 -15.14 14.68
C ARG A 67 11.93 -15.63 15.69
N TYR A 68 12.42 -14.74 16.56
CA TYR A 68 13.41 -15.07 17.58
C TYR A 68 12.82 -15.37 18.97
N GLY A 69 11.50 -15.54 19.08
CA GLY A 69 10.86 -15.95 20.33
C GLY A 69 10.83 -14.87 21.42
N VAL A 70 10.94 -13.58 21.07
CA VAL A 70 10.82 -12.50 22.04
C VAL A 70 9.40 -12.46 22.59
N GLU A 71 9.25 -12.52 23.91
CA GLU A 71 7.95 -12.46 24.56
C GLU A 71 7.24 -11.12 24.33
N LYS A 72 5.91 -11.19 24.18
CA LYS A 72 4.99 -10.05 24.13
C LYS A 72 5.41 -8.95 23.13
N PRO A 73 5.71 -9.29 21.86
CA PRO A 73 6.33 -8.35 20.93
C PRO A 73 5.42 -7.18 20.57
N TYR A 74 4.12 -7.44 20.44
CA TYR A 74 3.12 -6.38 20.20
C TYR A 74 3.04 -5.37 21.35
N GLU A 75 3.07 -5.84 22.59
CA GLU A 75 2.93 -4.99 23.78
C GLU A 75 4.15 -4.09 23.95
N LYS A 76 5.36 -4.64 23.77
CA LYS A 76 6.62 -3.87 23.80
C LYS A 76 6.67 -2.76 22.75
N LEU A 77 6.19 -3.04 21.53
CA LEU A 77 6.09 -2.05 20.47
C LEU A 77 4.99 -1.02 20.73
N LYS A 78 3.85 -1.46 21.26
CA LYS A 78 2.75 -0.57 21.63
C LYS A 78 3.19 0.44 22.69
N GLU A 79 4.01 0.04 23.66
CA GLU A 79 4.57 0.97 24.65
C GLU A 79 5.46 2.04 24.00
N LEU A 80 6.25 1.68 22.99
CA LEU A 80 7.07 2.62 22.23
C LEU A 80 6.23 3.61 21.40
N THR A 81 5.16 3.13 20.77
CA THR A 81 4.34 3.91 19.82
C THR A 81 3.19 4.67 20.47
N ARG A 82 2.90 4.46 21.76
CA ARG A 82 1.72 5.04 22.41
C ARG A 82 1.89 6.53 22.70
N GLY A 83 1.15 7.34 21.94
CA GLY A 83 0.96 8.77 22.22
C GLY A 83 2.14 9.66 21.81
N ARG A 84 3.06 9.16 20.98
CA ARG A 84 4.19 9.91 20.44
C ARG A 84 4.45 9.51 18.99
N ALA A 85 4.83 10.48 18.16
CA ALA A 85 5.48 10.18 16.89
C ALA A 85 6.85 9.59 17.20
N ILE A 86 7.19 8.48 16.56
CA ILE A 86 8.50 7.84 16.69
C ILE A 86 9.31 8.26 15.48
N GLY A 87 10.57 8.65 15.69
CA GLY A 87 11.53 8.86 14.62
C GLY A 87 12.54 7.72 14.53
N GLN A 88 13.50 7.89 13.63
CA GLN A 88 14.58 6.91 13.44
C GLN A 88 15.35 6.62 14.73
N ALA A 89 15.66 7.65 15.52
CA ALA A 89 16.51 7.52 16.70
C ALA A 89 15.86 6.66 17.79
N GLU A 90 14.57 6.88 18.06
CA GLU A 90 13.81 6.11 19.04
C GLU A 90 13.66 4.64 18.63
N LEU A 91 13.47 4.39 17.33
CA LEU A 91 13.41 3.03 16.77
C LEU A 91 14.74 2.29 16.91
N VAL A 92 15.86 2.95 16.56
CA VAL A 92 17.20 2.38 16.70
C VAL A 92 17.50 2.05 18.16
N ALA A 93 17.21 2.99 19.08
CA ALA A 93 17.38 2.78 20.51
C ALA A 93 16.54 1.59 21.02
N PHE A 94 15.30 1.43 20.55
CA PHE A 94 14.47 0.28 20.88
C PHE A 94 15.07 -1.04 20.38
N ILE A 95 15.52 -1.08 19.11
CA ILE A 95 16.14 -2.27 18.51
C ILE A 95 17.37 -2.72 19.30
N ASP A 96 18.15 -1.78 19.84
CA ASP A 96 19.32 -2.08 20.68
C ASP A 96 18.97 -2.79 22.00
N THR A 97 17.76 -2.61 22.52
CA THR A 97 17.30 -3.34 23.72
C THR A 97 16.90 -4.79 23.45
N LEU A 98 16.74 -5.18 22.18
CA LEU A 98 16.23 -6.49 21.82
C LEU A 98 17.30 -7.59 21.98
N GLN A 99 16.94 -8.64 22.72
CA GLN A 99 17.72 -9.88 22.87
C GLN A 99 17.58 -10.79 21.63
N ILE A 100 17.96 -10.28 20.47
CA ILE A 100 18.00 -11.02 19.19
C ILE A 100 19.46 -11.05 18.64
N PRO A 101 19.78 -11.89 17.64
CA PRO A 101 21.12 -11.91 17.06
C PRO A 101 21.56 -10.54 16.50
N ALA A 102 22.85 -10.22 16.60
CA ALA A 102 23.38 -8.93 16.14
C ALA A 102 23.07 -8.67 14.66
N ALA A 103 23.21 -9.68 13.79
CA ALA A 103 22.85 -9.57 12.38
C ALA A 103 21.39 -9.15 12.15
N ALA A 104 20.46 -9.61 13.00
CA ALA A 104 19.05 -9.24 12.91
C ALA A 104 18.80 -7.79 13.38
N ARG A 105 19.51 -7.34 14.42
CA ARG A 105 19.45 -5.93 14.85
C ARG A 105 19.96 -4.99 13.76
N GLU A 106 21.11 -5.30 13.17
CA GLU A 106 21.68 -4.47 12.09
C GLU A 106 20.78 -4.43 10.86
N GLN A 107 20.15 -5.56 10.49
CA GLN A 107 19.15 -5.57 9.44
C GLN A 107 17.96 -4.65 9.75
N LEU A 108 17.40 -4.71 10.95
CA LEU A 108 16.28 -3.85 11.35
C LEU A 108 16.66 -2.36 11.39
N LYS A 109 17.87 -2.02 11.87
CA LYS A 109 18.36 -0.62 11.93
C LYS A 109 18.63 -0.01 10.55
N ALA A 110 18.98 -0.85 9.57
CA ALA A 110 19.19 -0.41 8.19
C ALA A 110 17.87 -0.14 7.45
N MET A 111 16.72 -0.56 7.99
CA MET A 111 15.43 -0.32 7.37
C MET A 111 14.99 1.13 7.53
N THR A 112 14.42 1.66 6.46
CA THR A 112 13.69 2.93 6.42
C THR A 112 12.27 2.68 5.90
N PRO A 113 11.30 3.57 6.18
CA PRO A 113 9.97 3.50 5.58
C PRO A 113 10.01 3.37 4.05
N ALA A 114 10.94 4.09 3.41
CA ALA A 114 11.13 4.04 1.95
C ALA A 114 11.70 2.71 1.43
N SER A 115 12.53 2.02 2.22
CA SER A 115 13.05 0.70 1.84
C SER A 115 12.07 -0.44 2.13
N TYR A 116 11.08 -0.22 3.00
CA TYR A 116 10.14 -1.25 3.44
C TYR A 116 8.96 -1.43 2.46
N ILE A 117 9.29 -1.75 1.21
CA ILE A 117 8.32 -1.95 0.11
C ILE A 117 8.08 -3.43 -0.23
N GLY A 118 8.68 -4.35 0.53
CA GLY A 118 8.57 -5.79 0.31
C GLY A 118 8.96 -6.19 -1.12
N ARG A 119 8.02 -6.78 -1.87
CA ARG A 119 8.23 -7.21 -3.26
C ARG A 119 7.63 -6.25 -4.29
N ALA A 120 7.26 -5.03 -3.92
CA ALA A 120 6.50 -4.10 -4.78
C ALA A 120 7.18 -3.90 -6.15
N GLU A 121 8.46 -3.54 -6.18
CA GLU A 121 9.20 -3.31 -7.43
C GLU A 121 9.27 -4.58 -8.29
N ALA A 122 9.58 -5.72 -7.68
CA ALA A 122 9.68 -6.99 -8.39
C ALA A 122 8.34 -7.44 -8.98
N LEU A 123 7.21 -7.16 -8.32
CA LEU A 123 5.89 -7.47 -8.84
C LEU A 123 5.48 -6.51 -9.96
N ALA A 124 5.77 -5.21 -9.82
CA ALA A 124 5.48 -4.21 -10.84
C ALA A 124 6.22 -4.49 -12.17
N LYS A 125 7.48 -4.95 -12.10
CA LYS A 125 8.27 -5.30 -13.29
C LYS A 125 7.85 -6.59 -13.99
N ARG A 126 6.98 -7.41 -13.38
CA ARG A 126 6.54 -8.70 -13.93
C ARG A 126 5.28 -8.59 -14.80
N VAL A 127 4.65 -7.41 -14.86
CA VAL A 127 3.43 -7.14 -15.61
C VAL A 127 3.76 -6.56 -16.97
#